data_AF-A0A2M8C2B2-F1
#
_entry.id   AF-A0A2M8C2B2-F1
#
_cell.length_a   1.000
_cell.length_b   1.000
_cell.length_c   1.000
_cell.angle_alpha   90.00
_cell.angle_beta   90.00
_cell.angle_gamma   90.00
#
_symmetry.space_group_name_H-M   'P 1'
#
loop_
_entity.id
_entity.type
_entity.pdbx_description
1 polymer ?
#
loop_
_entity_poly.entity_id
_entity_poly.type
_entity_poly.pdbx_seq_one_letter_code
_entity_poly.pdbx_strand_id
1 'polypeptide(L)'
;NRLSQLIQADGRCLFLPIDHGYFQGPTYKLEEPGKTIEPLLPYADGIFVTRGVLRSSIDPKKSKPIILRVSGGTSMVGNDLAHEGITTSMEEAIRLNVAAVGLSI
;
A
#
# COMPACT_ATOMS: atom_id res chain seq x y z
N ASN A 1 -8.51 10.48 -14.58
CA ASN A 1 -7.66 11.19 -13.60
C ASN A 1 -7.37 10.23 -12.44
N ARG A 2 -6.16 10.21 -11.86
CA ARG A 2 -5.78 9.27 -10.78
C ARG A 2 -6.27 9.72 -9.41
N LEU A 3 -6.17 11.01 -9.10
CA LEU A 3 -6.53 11.57 -7.80
C LEU A 3 -8.04 11.47 -7.53
N SER A 4 -8.85 11.64 -8.58
CA SER A 4 -10.32 11.49 -8.51
C SER A 4 -10.79 10.06 -8.26
N GLN A 5 -9.90 9.06 -8.24
CA GLN A 5 -10.25 7.70 -7.82
C GLN A 5 -10.19 7.58 -6.29
N LEU A 6 -9.33 8.37 -5.64
CA LEU A 6 -9.09 8.34 -4.19
C LEU A 6 -9.95 9.40 -3.48
N ILE A 7 -9.91 10.65 -3.97
CA ILE A 7 -10.68 11.76 -3.41
C ILE A 7 -12.10 11.69 -3.96
N GLN A 8 -13.06 11.40 -3.08
CA GLN A 8 -14.47 11.27 -3.41
C GLN A 8 -15.12 12.64 -3.64
N ALA A 9 -16.40 12.64 -4.04
CA ALA A 9 -17.14 13.87 -4.37
C ALA A 9 -17.27 14.86 -3.20
N ASP A 10 -17.13 14.39 -1.96
CA ASP A 10 -17.12 15.21 -0.75
C ASP A 10 -15.75 15.86 -0.46
N GLY A 11 -14.76 15.63 -1.33
CA GLY A 11 -13.40 16.14 -1.19
C GLY A 11 -12.53 15.36 -0.19
N ARG A 12 -12.97 14.19 0.27
CA ARG A 12 -12.26 13.37 1.27
C ARG A 12 -11.81 12.04 0.69
N CYS A 13 -10.91 11.37 1.39
CA CYS A 13 -10.40 10.04 1.07
C CYS A 13 -10.15 9.27 2.36
N LEU A 14 -10.76 8.10 2.49
CA LEU A 14 -10.46 7.11 3.52
C LEU A 14 -9.75 5.93 2.87
N PHE A 15 -8.44 5.84 3.02
CA PHE A 15 -7.67 4.69 2.54
C PHE A 15 -7.27 3.75 3.67
N LEU A 16 -7.10 2.47 3.36
CA LEU A 16 -6.71 1.43 4.30
C LEU A 16 -5.22 1.09 4.14
N PRO A 17 -4.35 1.53 5.06
CA PRO A 17 -2.93 1.17 5.04
C PRO A 17 -2.68 -0.24 5.58
N ILE A 18 -1.97 -1.05 4.80
CA ILE A 18 -1.49 -2.39 5.18
C ILE A 18 -0.05 -2.64 4.72
N ASP A 19 0.71 -1.59 4.48
CA ASP A 19 2.11 -1.67 4.01
C ASP A 19 3.09 -2.04 5.13
N HIS A 20 2.66 -2.03 6.40
CA HIS A 20 3.47 -2.27 7.62
C HIS A 20 4.54 -3.37 7.53
N GLY A 21 4.22 -4.47 6.83
CA GLY A 21 5.16 -5.58 6.66
C GLY A 21 6.46 -5.20 5.93
N TYR A 22 6.53 -4.03 5.28
CA TYR A 22 7.74 -3.54 4.60
C TYR A 22 8.96 -3.43 5.53
N PHE A 23 8.75 -3.24 6.84
CA PHE A 23 9.80 -3.21 7.86
C PHE A 23 9.49 -4.03 9.12
N GLN A 24 8.22 -4.37 9.36
CA GLN A 24 7.77 -5.13 10.54
C GLN A 24 7.68 -6.64 10.32
N GLY A 25 7.76 -7.14 9.09
CA GLY A 25 7.48 -8.54 8.78
C GLY A 25 5.99 -8.89 8.98
N PRO A 26 5.65 -10.14 9.36
CA PRO A 26 4.25 -10.56 9.55
C PRO A 26 3.67 -9.96 10.83
N THR A 27 3.28 -8.69 10.77
CA THR A 27 2.65 -7.99 11.90
C THR A 27 1.24 -8.53 12.16
N TYR A 28 0.77 -8.38 13.40
CA TYR A 28 -0.50 -8.94 13.84
C TYR A 28 -1.66 -8.50 12.93
N LYS A 29 -2.53 -9.45 12.56
CA LYS A 29 -3.62 -9.30 11.59
C LYS A 29 -3.20 -9.12 10.14
N LEU A 30 -1.92 -9.04 9.80
CA LEU A 30 -1.44 -8.99 8.40
C LEU A 30 -0.61 -10.21 8.03
N GLU A 31 -0.82 -11.33 8.72
CA GLU A 31 -0.26 -12.64 8.36
C GLU A 31 -0.83 -13.14 7.03
N GLU A 32 -2.11 -12.85 6.77
CA GLU A 32 -2.81 -13.13 5.51
C GLU A 32 -3.52 -11.86 4.97
N PRO A 33 -2.79 -10.85 4.46
CA PRO A 33 -3.30 -9.50 4.22
C PRO A 33 -4.58 -9.44 3.39
N GLY A 34 -4.66 -10.24 2.32
CA GLY A 34 -5.83 -10.30 1.44
C GLY A 34 -7.10 -10.73 2.16
N LYS A 35 -7.01 -11.78 2.99
CA LYS A 35 -8.15 -12.28 3.79
C LYS A 35 -8.54 -11.27 4.86
N THR A 36 -7.56 -10.65 5.52
CA THR A 36 -7.82 -9.66 6.57
C THR A 36 -8.61 -8.48 6.04
N ILE A 37 -8.23 -7.94 4.88
CA ILE A 37 -8.86 -6.72 4.38
C ILE A 37 -10.16 -6.95 3.60
N GLU A 38 -10.42 -8.16 3.11
CA GLU A 38 -11.62 -8.47 2.31
C GLU A 38 -12.93 -7.90 2.90
N PRO A 39 -13.26 -8.12 4.20
CA PRO A 39 -14.48 -7.54 4.78
C PRO A 39 -14.41 -6.01 4.99
N LEU A 40 -13.22 -5.41 4.92
CA LEU A 40 -12.99 -3.98 5.14
C LEU A 40 -13.01 -3.17 3.84
N LEU A 41 -12.73 -3.80 2.69
CA LEU A 41 -12.68 -3.14 1.38
C LEU A 41 -13.91 -2.28 1.06
N PRO A 42 -15.16 -2.66 1.40
CA PRO A 42 -16.33 -1.82 1.13
C PRO A 42 -16.28 -0.43 1.78
N TYR A 43 -15.52 -0.27 2.86
CA TYR A 43 -15.42 0.98 3.63
C TYR A 43 -14.21 1.84 3.26
N ALA A 44 -13.41 1.43 2.28
CA ALA A 44 -12.20 2.15 1.86
C ALA A 44 -12.33 2.68 0.42
N ASP A 45 -11.79 3.88 0.20
CA ASP A 45 -11.65 4.53 -1.10
C ASP A 45 -10.38 4.09 -1.83
N GLY A 46 -9.38 3.59 -1.08
CA GLY A 46 -8.12 3.09 -1.61
C GLY A 46 -7.41 2.18 -0.61
N ILE A 47 -6.39 1.46 -1.07
CA ILE A 47 -5.52 0.64 -0.21
C ILE A 47 -4.06 1.04 -0.39
N PHE A 48 -3.31 1.10 0.72
CA PHE A 48 -1.89 1.44 0.71
C PHE A 48 -1.07 0.19 1.03
N VAL A 49 -0.30 -0.29 0.04
CA VAL A 49 0.33 -1.61 0.04
C VAL A 49 1.75 -1.57 -0.55
N THR A 50 2.55 -2.59 -0.27
CA THR A 50 3.81 -2.83 -1.02
C THR A 50 3.52 -3.54 -2.34
N ARG A 51 4.45 -3.46 -3.30
CA ARG A 51 4.34 -4.19 -4.58
C ARG A 51 4.23 -5.71 -4.42
N GLY A 52 4.85 -6.24 -3.36
CA GLY A 52 4.82 -7.67 -3.05
C GLY A 52 3.43 -8.11 -2.65
N VAL A 53 2.87 -7.46 -1.61
CA VAL A 53 1.51 -7.72 -1.12
C VAL A 53 0.47 -7.51 -2.21
N LEU A 54 0.60 -6.46 -3.02
CA LEU A 54 -0.29 -6.21 -4.15
C LEU A 54 -0.37 -7.40 -5.11
N ARG A 55 0.80 -7.95 -5.49
CA ARG A 55 0.87 -9.04 -6.47
C ARG A 55 0.48 -10.40 -5.89
N SER A 56 0.79 -10.64 -4.62
CA SER A 56 0.59 -11.96 -4.00
C SER A 56 -0.78 -12.15 -3.35
N SER A 57 -1.42 -11.06 -2.91
CA SER A 57 -2.50 -11.15 -1.92
C SER A 57 -3.73 -10.31 -2.24
N ILE A 58 -3.70 -9.46 -3.27
CA ILE A 58 -4.83 -8.61 -3.65
C ILE A 58 -5.42 -9.10 -4.97
N ASP A 59 -6.73 -9.37 -4.99
CA ASP A 59 -7.44 -9.73 -6.22
C ASP A 59 -7.56 -8.50 -7.15
N PRO A 60 -6.91 -8.50 -8.32
CA PRO A 60 -6.91 -7.35 -9.22
C PRO A 60 -8.31 -7.02 -9.76
N LYS A 61 -9.27 -7.97 -9.76
CA LYS A 61 -10.64 -7.75 -10.25
C LYS A 61 -11.55 -7.09 -9.23
N LYS A 62 -11.22 -7.19 -7.94
CA LYS A 62 -12.03 -6.68 -6.82
C LYS A 62 -11.34 -5.55 -6.05
N SER A 63 -10.17 -5.12 -6.51
CA SER A 63 -9.34 -4.18 -5.78
C SER A 63 -9.89 -2.76 -5.80
N LYS A 64 -9.48 -1.98 -4.80
CA LYS A 64 -9.64 -0.53 -4.73
C LYS A 64 -8.46 0.16 -5.42
N PRO A 65 -8.55 1.47 -5.71
CA PRO A 65 -7.40 2.28 -6.13
C PRO A 65 -6.18 2.07 -5.22
N ILE A 66 -5.01 1.90 -5.83
CA ILE A 66 -3.78 1.53 -5.11
C ILE A 66 -2.94 2.77 -4.81
N ILE A 67 -2.50 2.87 -3.56
CA ILE A 67 -1.38 3.70 -3.12
C ILE A 67 -0.20 2.74 -2.91
N LEU A 68 0.93 2.99 -3.56
CA LEU A 68 2.07 2.07 -3.55
C LEU A 68 3.19 2.55 -2.63
N ARG A 69 3.63 1.71 -1.69
CA ARG A 69 4.84 1.95 -0.89
C ARG A 69 6.05 1.83 -1.82
N VAL A 70 6.78 2.92 -1.98
CA VAL A 70 7.97 2.99 -2.84
C VAL A 70 9.27 3.20 -2.07
N SER A 71 9.21 3.40 -0.74
CA SER A 71 10.38 3.45 0.15
C SER A 71 10.49 2.18 1.02
N GLY A 72 11.61 1.99 1.69
CA GLY A 72 11.87 0.87 2.60
C GLY A 72 13.37 0.58 2.72
N GLY A 73 13.73 -0.65 3.08
CA GLY A 73 15.14 -1.04 3.30
C GLY A 73 15.60 -0.97 4.76
N THR A 74 14.70 -0.59 5.66
CA THR A 74 14.87 -0.66 7.13
C THR A 74 14.12 -1.87 7.69
N SER A 75 14.39 -2.18 8.96
CA SER A 75 13.73 -3.24 9.72
C SER A 75 13.70 -2.89 11.20
N MET A 76 12.80 -3.50 11.97
CA MET A 76 12.70 -3.34 13.43
C MET A 76 13.99 -3.67 14.20
N VAL A 77 14.91 -4.44 13.61
CA VAL A 77 16.20 -4.81 14.21
C VAL A 77 17.29 -3.73 13.98
N GLY A 78 17.05 -2.79 13.06
CA GLY A 78 18.02 -1.75 12.70
C GLY A 78 18.16 -0.64 13.73
N ASN A 79 19.27 0.09 13.67
CA ASN A 79 19.56 1.22 14.57
C ASN A 79 18.72 2.47 14.27
N ASP A 80 18.27 2.64 13.03
CA ASP A 80 17.53 3.81 12.57
C ASP A 80 16.42 3.38 11.59
N LEU A 81 15.17 3.67 11.96
CA LEU A 81 14.00 3.37 11.13
C LEU A 81 13.82 4.39 9.98
N ALA A 82 14.44 5.56 10.07
CA ALA A 82 14.37 6.60 9.04
C ALA A 82 15.37 6.37 7.89
N HIS A 83 16.29 5.40 8.02
CA HIS A 83 17.29 5.09 6.99
C HIS A 83 16.72 4.31 5.79
N GLU A 84 15.66 4.84 5.18
CA GLU A 84 14.99 4.25 4.04
C GLU A 84 15.61 4.70 2.69
N GLY A 85 15.49 3.84 1.69
CA GLY A 85 15.78 4.14 0.29
C GLY A 85 14.58 3.84 -0.61
N ILE A 86 14.68 4.24 -1.88
CA ILE A 86 13.66 3.91 -2.89
C ILE A 86 13.75 2.41 -3.22
N THR A 87 12.66 1.68 -3.07
CA THR A 87 12.55 0.23 -3.30
C THR A 87 11.83 -0.14 -4.59
N THR A 88 11.12 0.82 -5.21
CA THR A 88 10.31 0.59 -6.41
C THR A 88 10.39 1.78 -7.37
N SER A 89 10.59 1.52 -8.66
CA SER A 89 10.70 2.56 -9.69
C SER A 89 9.33 3.09 -10.13
N MET A 90 9.32 4.26 -10.77
CA MET A 90 8.07 4.85 -11.27
C MET A 90 7.50 4.08 -12.46
N GLU A 91 8.34 3.42 -13.27
CA GLU A 91 7.90 2.52 -14.35
C GLU A 91 7.10 1.34 -13.79
N GLU A 92 7.52 0.81 -12.63
CA GLU A 92 6.79 -0.25 -11.94
C GLU A 92 5.47 0.27 -11.35
N ALA A 93 5.44 1.49 -10.81
CA ALA A 93 4.21 2.14 -10.36
C ALA A 93 3.20 2.31 -11.52
N ILE A 94 3.68 2.70 -12.70
CA ILE A 94 2.86 2.80 -13.91
C ILE A 94 2.38 1.41 -14.35
N ARG A 95 3.27 0.40 -14.39
CA ARG A 95 2.93 -0.98 -14.77
C ARG A 95 1.85 -1.58 -13.87
N LEU A 96 1.87 -1.25 -12.59
CA LEU A 96 0.88 -1.68 -11.59
C LEU A 96 -0.40 -0.85 -11.60
N ASN A 97 -0.51 0.16 -12.48
CA ASN A 97 -1.66 1.05 -12.61
C ASN A 97 -2.08 1.71 -11.28
N VAL A 98 -1.10 2.17 -10.49
CA VAL A 98 -1.39 2.74 -9.17
C VAL A 98 -1.95 4.17 -9.29
N ALA A 99 -2.76 4.57 -8.32
CA ALA A 99 -3.33 5.91 -8.24
C ALA A 99 -2.35 6.91 -7.61
N ALA A 100 -1.55 6.46 -6.63
CA ALA A 100 -0.53 7.26 -5.97
C ALA A 100 0.66 6.41 -5.50
N VAL A 101 1.74 7.08 -5.11
CA VAL A 101 2.91 6.48 -4.45
C VAL A 101 3.12 7.13 -3.09
N GLY A 102 3.59 6.36 -2.11
CA GLY A 102 3.90 6.81 -0.76
C GLY A 102 5.35 6.48 -0.38
N LEU A 103 6.04 7.45 0.20
CA LEU A 103 7.40 7.34 0.73
C LEU A 103 7.47 7.93 2.15
N SER A 104 8.43 7.46 2.93
CA SER A 104 8.83 8.05 4.22
C SER A 104 9.98 9.06 3.98
N ILE A 105 10.03 10.14 4.77
CA ILE A 105 11.04 11.21 4.71
C ILE A 105 11.65 11.37 6.09
#